data_AF-A0AAD1ZAT4-F1
#
_entry.id   AF-A0AAD1ZAT4-F1
#
_cell.length_a   1.000
_cell.length_b   1.000
_cell.length_c   1.000
_cell.angle_alpha   90.00
_cell.angle_beta   90.00
_cell.angle_gamma   90.00
#
_symmetry.space_group_name_H-M   'P 1'
#
loop_
_entity.id
_entity.type
_entity.pdbx_description
1 polymer ?
#
loop_
_entity_poly.entity_id
_entity_poly.type
_entity_poly.pdbx_seq_one_letter_code
_entity_poly.pdbx_strand_id
1 'polypeptide(L)'
;MSNSSGETKLIESVEEWYKNFGSTRQKVTKLHFFLQDVNGGSNPTVLKVIEASANSATSFGQISMLDDLVTEGPEPDSKKVGRAQGTIGFADLNDTALKMVLNFAFTEGEYAGSTISILGRNQIFQEYRELPIVGGTGVFRLARGSAMTNTYSFDTATNKGVLEYTLFVVHYEC
;
A
#
# COMPACT_ATOMS: atom_id res chain seq x y z
N MET A 1 -23.90 -16.23 11.16
CA MET A 1 -24.17 -15.74 12.52
C MET A 1 -23.18 -14.60 12.76
N SER A 2 -23.65 -13.35 12.75
CA SER A 2 -22.79 -12.18 12.96
C SER A 2 -22.27 -12.19 14.40
N ASN A 3 -20.96 -12.01 14.56
CA ASN A 3 -20.31 -11.96 15.86
C ASN A 3 -20.46 -10.56 16.47
N SER A 4 -21.69 -10.21 16.87
CA SER A 4 -22.06 -8.89 17.38
C SER A 4 -21.19 -8.44 18.56
N SER A 5 -20.72 -9.38 19.38
CA SER A 5 -19.89 -9.08 20.56
C SER A 5 -18.50 -8.52 20.24
N GLY A 6 -17.92 -8.87 19.08
CA GLY A 6 -16.60 -8.38 18.65
C GLY A 6 -16.69 -6.98 18.03
N GLU A 7 -17.74 -6.73 17.24
CA GLU A 7 -17.99 -5.44 16.60
C GLU A 7 -18.29 -4.35 17.64
N THR A 8 -19.10 -4.64 18.66
CA THR A 8 -19.39 -3.71 19.75
C THR A 8 -18.10 -3.29 20.49
N LYS A 9 -17.20 -4.22 20.77
CA LYS A 9 -15.91 -3.93 21.43
C LYS A 9 -14.99 -3.03 20.59
N LEU A 10 -14.98 -3.20 19.27
CA LEU A 10 -14.18 -2.35 18.39
C LEU A 10 -14.69 -0.90 18.41
N ILE A 11 -16.01 -0.70 18.29
CA ILE A 11 -16.62 0.63 18.31
C ILE A 11 -16.31 1.33 19.64
N GLU A 12 -16.53 0.64 20.77
CA GLU A 12 -16.22 1.17 22.11
C GLU A 12 -14.73 1.59 22.21
N SER A 13 -13.81 0.77 21.73
CA SER A 13 -12.37 1.10 21.75
C SER A 13 -12.00 2.33 20.89
N VAL A 14 -12.70 2.52 19.77
CA VAL A 14 -12.49 3.67 18.88
C VAL A 14 -13.04 4.93 19.53
N GLU A 15 -14.24 4.86 20.11
CA GLU A 15 -14.87 5.98 20.81
C GLU A 15 -14.05 6.41 22.04
N GLU A 16 -13.59 5.45 22.84
CA GLU A 16 -12.69 5.67 23.99
C GLU A 16 -11.44 6.44 23.56
N TRP A 17 -10.82 6.01 22.45
CA TRP A 17 -9.63 6.67 21.93
C TRP A 17 -9.92 8.10 21.46
N TYR A 18 -11.05 8.35 20.79
CA TYR A 18 -11.41 9.70 20.37
C TYR A 18 -11.78 10.62 21.54
N LYS A 19 -12.38 10.09 22.61
CA LYS A 19 -12.59 10.85 23.86
C LYS A 19 -11.25 11.31 24.46
N ASN A 20 -10.23 10.48 24.36
CA ASN A 20 -8.88 10.75 24.86
C ASN A 20 -7.97 11.45 23.83
N PHE A 21 -8.43 11.71 22.61
CA PHE A 21 -7.58 12.22 21.53
C PHE A 21 -6.84 13.52 21.90
N GLY A 22 -7.47 14.40 22.68
CA GLY A 22 -6.87 15.66 23.13
C GLY A 22 -5.64 15.50 24.02
N SER A 23 -5.45 14.35 24.67
CA SER A 23 -4.27 14.02 25.48
C SER A 23 -3.27 13.10 24.77
N THR A 24 -3.65 12.53 23.63
CA THR A 24 -2.78 11.63 22.86
C THR A 24 -1.66 12.40 22.16
N ARG A 25 -0.42 11.91 22.32
CA ARG A 25 0.74 12.52 21.68
C ARG A 25 0.88 12.08 20.23
N GLN A 26 1.18 13.04 19.35
CA GLN A 26 1.59 12.77 17.98
C GLN A 26 3.01 12.19 17.94
N LYS A 27 3.21 11.13 17.14
CA LYS A 27 4.51 10.52 16.86
C LYS A 27 4.73 10.32 15.37
N VAL A 28 6.00 10.10 14.99
CA VAL A 28 6.41 9.78 13.62
C VAL A 28 7.05 8.41 13.62
N THR A 29 6.55 7.52 12.77
CA THR A 29 7.09 6.17 12.58
C THR A 29 7.68 6.06 11.18
N LYS A 30 8.93 5.60 11.10
CA LYS A 30 9.57 5.25 9.84
C LYS A 30 9.42 3.75 9.60
N LEU A 31 8.80 3.38 8.48
CA LEU A 31 8.70 2.00 8.03
C LEU A 31 9.53 1.80 6.77
N HIS A 32 10.13 0.63 6.62
CA HIS A 32 10.87 0.21 5.43
C HIS A 32 10.51 -1.24 5.13
N PHE A 33 10.17 -1.53 3.88
CA PHE A 33 9.74 -2.85 3.41
C PHE A 33 9.75 -2.94 1.89
N PHE A 34 9.53 -4.14 1.36
CA PHE A 34 9.48 -4.45 -0.05
C PHE A 34 8.13 -5.04 -0.46
N LEU A 35 7.71 -4.77 -1.69
CA LEU A 35 6.55 -5.36 -2.34
C LEU A 35 7.01 -6.35 -3.40
N GLN A 36 6.40 -7.54 -3.40
CA GLN A 36 6.61 -8.58 -4.40
C GLN A 36 5.49 -8.48 -5.45
N ASP A 37 5.78 -7.77 -6.55
CA ASP A 37 4.83 -7.40 -7.60
C ASP A 37 4.86 -8.43 -8.75
N VAL A 38 3.92 -9.38 -8.75
CA VAL A 38 3.89 -10.50 -9.69
C VAL A 38 2.84 -10.26 -10.77
N ASN A 39 3.29 -9.78 -11.93
CA ASN A 39 2.43 -9.43 -13.06
C ASN A 39 2.24 -10.59 -14.06
N GLY A 40 2.98 -11.69 -13.92
CA GLY A 40 2.95 -12.83 -14.84
C GLY A 40 3.14 -14.18 -14.18
N GLY A 41 3.19 -15.24 -14.99
CA GLY A 41 3.29 -16.63 -14.53
C GLY A 41 1.96 -17.24 -14.08
N SER A 42 2.02 -18.38 -13.39
CA SER A 42 0.83 -19.17 -13.04
C SER A 42 0.01 -18.59 -11.88
N ASN A 43 0.59 -17.73 -11.05
CA ASN A 43 -0.04 -17.15 -9.86
C ASN A 43 0.24 -15.65 -9.77
N PRO A 44 -0.32 -14.83 -10.68
CA PRO A 44 -0.14 -13.38 -10.63
C PRO A 44 -0.83 -12.77 -9.41
N THR A 45 -0.19 -11.77 -8.81
CA THR A 45 -0.75 -10.93 -7.74
C THR A 45 -1.35 -9.63 -8.29
N VAL A 46 -1.03 -9.30 -9.54
CA VAL A 46 -1.61 -8.17 -10.28
C VAL A 46 -2.45 -8.69 -11.44
N LEU A 47 -3.73 -8.33 -11.42
CA LEU A 47 -4.70 -8.72 -12.44
C LEU A 47 -5.16 -7.48 -13.20
N LYS A 48 -4.97 -7.47 -14.53
CA LYS A 48 -5.58 -6.45 -15.39
C LYS A 48 -7.10 -6.66 -15.44
N VAL A 49 -7.84 -5.64 -15.05
CA VAL A 49 -9.31 -5.64 -15.04
C VAL A 49 -9.86 -4.90 -16.26
N ILE A 50 -9.15 -3.87 -16.70
CA ILE A 50 -9.43 -3.13 -17.93
C ILE A 50 -8.12 -3.01 -18.71
N GLU A 51 -8.16 -3.34 -19.99
CA GLU A 51 -7.02 -3.19 -20.89
C GLU A 51 -6.82 -1.72 -21.29
N ALA A 52 -5.60 -1.37 -21.69
CA ALA A 52 -5.31 -0.06 -22.23
C ALA A 52 -6.13 0.22 -23.51
N SER A 53 -6.32 1.50 -23.81
CA SER A 53 -6.86 1.90 -25.12
C SER A 53 -5.93 1.43 -26.24
N ALA A 54 -6.49 1.00 -27.37
CA ALA A 54 -5.71 0.56 -28.53
C ALA A 54 -4.71 1.65 -28.97
N ASN A 55 -3.47 1.24 -29.26
CA ASN A 55 -2.35 2.12 -29.64
C ASN A 55 -1.90 3.12 -28.58
N SER A 56 -2.27 2.94 -27.30
CA SER A 56 -1.75 3.79 -26.23
C SER A 56 -0.26 3.55 -26.00
N ALA A 57 0.56 4.61 -26.10
CA ALA A 57 1.98 4.55 -25.78
C ALA A 57 2.27 4.50 -24.27
N THR A 58 1.31 4.94 -23.43
CA THR A 58 1.44 5.03 -21.96
C THR A 58 0.60 4.01 -21.22
N SER A 59 -0.06 3.11 -21.93
CA SER A 59 -1.09 2.20 -21.41
C SER A 59 -2.32 2.91 -20.82
N PHE A 60 -2.56 4.17 -21.20
CA PHE A 60 -3.70 4.97 -20.76
C PHE A 60 -5.03 4.20 -20.78
N GLY A 61 -5.74 4.25 -19.66
CA GLY A 61 -7.02 3.59 -19.46
C GLY A 61 -6.93 2.18 -18.89
N GLN A 62 -5.74 1.55 -18.87
CA GLN A 62 -5.57 0.26 -18.20
C GLN A 62 -5.80 0.41 -16.70
N ILE A 63 -6.55 -0.54 -16.11
CA ILE A 63 -6.77 -0.64 -14.66
C ILE A 63 -6.40 -2.05 -14.21
N SER A 64 -5.66 -2.16 -13.12
CA SER A 64 -5.27 -3.44 -12.51
C SER A 64 -5.67 -3.48 -11.03
N MET A 65 -6.05 -4.67 -10.56
CA MET A 65 -6.28 -5.01 -9.16
C MET A 65 -5.02 -5.69 -8.60
N LEU A 66 -4.65 -5.36 -7.37
CA LEU A 66 -3.43 -5.87 -6.73
C LEU A 66 -3.74 -6.51 -5.38
N ASP A 67 -3.01 -7.58 -5.10
CA ASP A 67 -2.84 -8.16 -3.78
C ASP A 67 -1.40 -8.69 -3.67
N ASP A 68 -0.45 -7.78 -3.47
CA ASP A 68 0.98 -8.08 -3.44
C ASP A 68 1.45 -8.42 -2.02
N LEU A 69 2.49 -9.25 -1.93
CA LEU A 69 3.12 -9.58 -0.65
C LEU A 69 4.01 -8.43 -0.19
N VAL A 70 3.92 -8.07 1.09
CA VAL A 70 4.85 -7.13 1.73
C VAL A 70 5.84 -7.91 2.60
N THR A 71 7.12 -7.66 2.39
CA THR A 71 8.23 -8.38 3.03
C THR A 71 9.26 -7.43 3.66
N GLU A 72 9.98 -7.89 4.69
CA GLU A 72 11.08 -7.11 5.31
C GLU A 72 12.32 -7.01 4.41
N GLY A 73 12.58 -8.03 3.58
CA GLY A 73 13.68 -8.06 2.62
C GLY A 73 13.19 -8.10 1.17
N PRO A 74 14.08 -7.88 0.19
CA PRO A 74 13.73 -7.95 -1.22
C PRO A 74 13.45 -9.39 -1.68
N GLU A 75 13.93 -10.41 -0.97
CA GLU A 75 13.71 -11.81 -1.30
C GLU A 75 12.26 -12.25 -0.99
N PRO A 76 11.59 -13.02 -1.87
CA PRO A 76 10.21 -13.45 -1.67
C PRO A 76 9.96 -14.34 -0.44
N ASP A 77 10.99 -15.01 0.06
CA ASP A 77 10.97 -15.89 1.23
C ASP A 77 11.39 -15.18 2.52
N SER A 78 11.79 -13.91 2.44
CA SER A 78 12.01 -13.07 3.62
C SER A 78 10.73 -12.89 4.43
N LYS A 79 10.88 -12.35 5.65
CA LYS A 79 9.77 -12.26 6.60
C LYS A 79 8.60 -11.48 6.00
N LYS A 80 7.46 -12.15 5.94
CA LYS A 80 6.19 -11.60 5.43
C LYS A 80 5.58 -10.74 6.52
N VAL A 81 5.23 -9.50 6.21
CA VAL A 81 4.73 -8.53 7.19
C VAL A 81 3.35 -7.98 6.85
N GLY A 82 2.86 -8.23 5.64
CA GLY A 82 1.53 -7.81 5.24
C GLY A 82 1.23 -7.99 3.76
N ARG A 83 0.23 -7.24 3.30
CA ARG A 83 -0.23 -7.21 1.91
C ARG A 83 -0.39 -5.78 1.43
N ALA A 84 -0.11 -5.53 0.15
CA ALA A 84 -0.46 -4.29 -0.52
C ALA A 84 -1.65 -4.57 -1.43
N GLN A 85 -2.80 -3.98 -1.11
CA GLN A 85 -4.08 -4.31 -1.72
C GLN A 85 -4.76 -3.07 -2.29
N GLY A 86 -5.28 -3.17 -3.51
CA GLY A 86 -6.06 -2.10 -4.09
C GLY A 86 -6.03 -2.09 -5.61
N THR A 87 -6.02 -0.88 -6.18
CA THR A 87 -6.06 -0.68 -7.63
C THR A 87 -5.01 0.31 -8.08
N ILE A 88 -4.48 0.06 -9.27
CA ILE A 88 -3.69 1.03 -10.03
C ILE A 88 -4.31 1.21 -11.40
N GLY A 89 -4.13 2.39 -12.00
CA GLY A 89 -4.46 2.58 -13.40
C GLY A 89 -3.56 3.59 -14.06
N PHE A 90 -3.28 3.41 -15.34
CA PHE A 90 -2.51 4.36 -16.13
C PHE A 90 -3.42 5.52 -16.53
N ALA A 91 -3.20 6.67 -15.88
CA ALA A 91 -4.10 7.81 -15.96
C ALA A 91 -3.48 9.02 -16.68
N ASP A 92 -2.28 8.86 -17.24
CA ASP A 92 -1.52 9.92 -17.89
C ASP A 92 -1.37 9.64 -19.39
N LEU A 93 -1.63 10.66 -20.21
CA LEU A 93 -1.60 10.57 -21.67
C LEU A 93 -0.19 10.71 -22.24
N ASN A 94 0.74 11.32 -21.48
CA ASN A 94 2.07 11.66 -21.94
C ASN A 94 3.15 10.83 -21.24
N ASP A 95 2.94 10.52 -19.97
CA ASP A 95 3.86 9.72 -19.16
C ASP A 95 3.29 8.33 -18.85
N THR A 96 4.18 7.36 -18.67
CA THR A 96 3.80 6.08 -18.06
C THR A 96 3.68 6.28 -16.54
N ALA A 97 2.51 6.74 -16.11
CA ALA A 97 2.24 7.09 -14.72
C ALA A 97 0.96 6.43 -14.20
N LEU A 98 1.07 5.79 -13.03
CA LEU A 98 -0.04 5.16 -12.34
C LEU A 98 -0.75 6.18 -11.45
N LYS A 99 -2.08 6.17 -11.46
CA LYS A 99 -2.92 6.59 -10.35
C LYS A 99 -3.12 5.40 -9.43
N MET A 100 -2.68 5.52 -8.19
CA MET A 100 -2.69 4.45 -7.20
C MET A 100 -3.77 4.68 -6.15
N VAL A 101 -4.45 3.61 -5.76
CA VAL A 101 -5.32 3.55 -4.58
C VAL A 101 -4.97 2.25 -3.87
N LEU A 102 -4.09 2.32 -2.88
CA LEU A 102 -3.55 1.15 -2.20
C LEU A 102 -3.74 1.25 -0.68
N ASN A 103 -3.90 0.08 -0.06
CA ASN A 103 -3.76 -0.13 1.37
C ASN A 103 -2.60 -1.08 1.63
N PHE A 104 -1.68 -0.69 2.52
CA PHE A 104 -0.78 -1.63 3.17
C PHE A 104 -1.50 -2.18 4.39
N ALA A 105 -1.84 -3.47 4.37
CA ALA A 105 -2.47 -4.18 5.47
C ALA A 105 -1.41 -5.05 6.16
N PHE A 106 -0.99 -4.63 7.35
CA PHE A 106 0.04 -5.33 8.12
C PHE A 106 -0.59 -6.49 8.89
N THR A 107 0.07 -7.64 8.88
CA THR A 107 -0.45 -8.89 9.48
C THR A 107 0.43 -9.43 10.60
N GLU A 108 1.62 -8.86 10.79
CA GLU A 108 2.62 -9.35 11.75
C GLU A 108 3.20 -8.21 12.59
N GLY A 109 3.79 -8.56 13.73
CA GLY A 109 4.48 -7.62 14.62
C GLY A 109 3.55 -6.62 15.31
N GLU A 110 4.10 -5.48 15.73
CA GLU A 110 3.39 -4.44 16.49
C GLU A 110 2.28 -3.74 15.68
N TYR A 111 2.30 -3.87 14.35
CA TYR A 111 1.34 -3.24 13.45
C TYR A 111 0.26 -4.19 12.93
N ALA A 112 0.26 -5.46 13.37
CA ALA A 112 -0.71 -6.45 12.92
C ALA A 112 -2.17 -5.96 13.06
N GLY A 113 -2.95 -6.09 12.00
CA GLY A 113 -4.33 -5.63 11.92
C GLY A 113 -4.51 -4.12 11.63
N SER A 114 -3.41 -3.37 11.51
CA SER A 114 -3.44 -1.95 11.13
C SER A 114 -3.23 -1.77 9.63
N THR A 115 -3.70 -0.63 9.10
CA THR A 115 -3.52 -0.29 7.69
C THR A 115 -2.96 1.11 7.48
N ILE A 116 -2.29 1.32 6.36
CA ILE A 116 -1.91 2.64 5.82
C ILE A 116 -2.45 2.76 4.40
N SER A 117 -3.05 3.89 4.06
CA SER A 117 -3.65 4.13 2.74
C SER A 117 -2.84 5.14 1.92
N ILE A 118 -2.64 4.84 0.64
CA ILE A 118 -2.02 5.69 -0.37
C ILE A 118 -3.05 6.03 -1.45
N LEU A 119 -3.11 7.31 -1.82
CA LEU A 119 -3.83 7.79 -3.00
C LEU A 119 -2.94 8.81 -3.72
N GLY A 120 -2.31 8.41 -4.83
CA GLY A 120 -1.29 9.26 -5.45
C GLY A 120 -0.93 8.91 -6.88
N ARG A 121 -0.14 9.78 -7.51
CA ARG A 121 0.43 9.60 -8.86
C ARG A 121 1.85 9.03 -8.74
N ASN A 122 2.16 8.00 -9.53
CA ASN A 122 3.43 7.28 -9.50
C ASN A 122 4.01 7.12 -10.92
N GLN A 123 5.04 7.90 -11.27
CA GLN A 123 5.74 7.82 -12.56
C GLN A 123 6.80 6.70 -12.51
N ILE A 124 6.46 5.51 -12.98
CA ILE A 124 7.22 4.28 -12.67
C ILE A 124 8.66 4.24 -13.21
N PHE A 125 9.02 5.11 -14.16
CA PHE A 125 10.37 5.25 -14.69
C PHE A 125 11.24 6.30 -13.97
N GLN A 126 10.68 7.03 -13.02
CA GLN A 126 11.48 7.88 -12.13
C GLN A 126 12.12 7.03 -11.03
N GLU A 127 13.36 7.38 -10.68
CA GLU A 127 14.13 6.69 -9.64
C GLU A 127 13.49 6.84 -8.26
N TYR A 128 13.17 8.09 -7.86
CA TYR A 128 12.54 8.40 -6.57
C TYR A 128 11.14 8.95 -6.79
N ARG A 129 10.16 8.35 -6.11
CA ARG A 129 8.74 8.66 -6.30
C ARG A 129 8.10 8.85 -4.94
N GLU A 130 7.57 10.06 -4.69
CA GLU A 130 6.88 10.39 -3.45
C GLU A 130 5.36 10.25 -3.64
N LEU A 131 4.72 9.57 -2.70
CA LEU A 131 3.29 9.31 -2.68
C LEU A 131 2.71 9.76 -1.32
N PRO A 132 1.55 10.43 -1.29
CA PRO A 132 0.96 10.85 -0.03
C PRO A 132 0.34 9.66 0.70
N ILE A 133 0.57 9.61 2.01
CA ILE A 133 -0.21 8.81 2.94
C ILE A 133 -1.45 9.64 3.30
N VAL A 134 -2.63 9.12 2.96
CA VAL A 134 -3.91 9.83 3.10
C VAL A 134 -4.76 9.32 4.25
N GLY A 135 -4.33 8.26 4.94
CA GLY A 135 -5.05 7.70 6.07
C GLY A 135 -4.41 6.42 6.61
N GLY A 136 -5.04 5.89 7.66
CA GLY A 136 -4.69 4.61 8.24
C GLY A 136 -5.70 4.17 9.30
N THR A 137 -5.58 2.91 9.72
CA THR A 137 -6.45 2.28 10.74
C THR A 137 -5.61 1.61 11.82
N GLY A 138 -6.26 1.16 12.90
CA GLY A 138 -5.58 0.55 14.04
C GLY A 138 -4.57 1.51 14.67
N VAL A 139 -3.32 1.07 14.80
CA VAL A 139 -2.20 1.87 15.31
C VAL A 139 -1.95 3.14 14.47
N PHE A 140 -2.30 3.10 13.19
CA PHE A 140 -2.14 4.22 12.25
C PHE A 140 -3.41 5.06 12.10
N ARG A 141 -4.31 5.07 13.10
CA ARG A 141 -5.50 5.92 13.09
C ARG A 141 -5.11 7.40 12.89
N LEU A 142 -5.82 8.06 11.98
CA LEU A 142 -5.56 9.45 11.53
C LEU A 142 -4.16 9.65 10.89
N ALA A 143 -3.54 8.59 10.38
CA ALA A 143 -2.23 8.70 9.76
C ALA A 143 -2.21 9.63 8.55
N ARG A 144 -1.11 10.37 8.42
CA ARG A 144 -0.75 11.20 7.26
C ARG A 144 0.77 11.19 7.08
N GLY A 145 1.27 11.59 5.91
CA GLY A 145 2.71 11.70 5.67
C GLY A 145 3.10 11.36 4.25
N SER A 146 4.32 10.87 4.09
CA SER A 146 4.93 10.61 2.78
C SER A 146 5.43 9.18 2.69
N ALA A 147 5.21 8.55 1.54
CA ALA A 147 5.80 7.28 1.15
C ALA A 147 6.74 7.51 -0.03
N MET A 148 7.97 7.05 0.10
CA MET A 148 8.96 7.04 -0.97
C MET A 148 9.03 5.64 -1.56
N THR A 149 9.06 5.52 -2.88
CA THR A 149 9.22 4.24 -3.56
C THR A 149 10.11 4.31 -4.79
N ASN A 150 10.80 3.21 -5.04
CA ASN A 150 11.67 2.95 -6.18
C ASN A 150 11.51 1.49 -6.62
N THR A 151 11.88 1.20 -7.87
CA THR A 151 11.94 -0.19 -8.36
C THR A 151 13.29 -0.78 -7.95
N TYR A 152 13.28 -1.76 -7.05
CA TYR A 152 14.50 -2.42 -6.59
C TYR A 152 15.05 -3.40 -7.64
N SER A 153 14.17 -4.21 -8.22
CA SER A 153 14.51 -5.11 -9.33
C SER A 153 13.29 -5.40 -10.19
N PHE A 154 13.53 -5.82 -11.44
CA PHE A 154 12.49 -6.26 -12.35
C PHE A 154 13.02 -7.36 -13.27
N ASP A 155 12.39 -8.53 -13.23
CA ASP A 155 12.66 -9.63 -14.14
C ASP A 155 11.65 -9.59 -15.30
N THR A 156 12.15 -9.25 -16.48
CA THR A 156 11.34 -9.16 -17.71
C THR A 156 10.89 -10.52 -18.23
N ALA A 157 11.62 -11.61 -17.94
CA ALA A 157 11.28 -12.94 -18.41
C ALA A 157 10.06 -13.50 -17.66
N THR A 158 9.98 -13.21 -16.36
CA THR A 158 8.87 -13.67 -15.52
C THR A 158 7.81 -12.61 -15.23
N ASN A 159 8.05 -11.36 -15.66
CA ASN A 159 7.22 -10.19 -15.40
C ASN A 159 6.99 -9.97 -13.89
N LYS A 160 8.09 -9.96 -13.13
CA LYS A 160 8.09 -9.82 -11.67
C LYS A 160 8.93 -8.63 -11.24
N GLY A 161 8.34 -7.74 -10.46
CA GLY A 161 9.02 -6.60 -9.85
C GLY A 161 9.20 -6.78 -8.35
N VAL A 162 10.25 -6.17 -7.82
CA VAL A 162 10.39 -5.89 -6.40
C VAL A 162 10.40 -4.37 -6.24
N LEU A 163 9.46 -3.84 -5.47
CA LEU A 163 9.38 -2.40 -5.18
C LEU A 163 9.79 -2.15 -3.75
N GLU A 164 10.66 -1.17 -3.55
CA GLU A 164 11.09 -0.75 -2.21
C GLU A 164 10.22 0.42 -1.75
N TYR A 165 9.87 0.42 -0.47
CA TYR A 165 9.07 1.47 0.16
C TYR A 165 9.71 1.94 1.45
N THR A 166 9.82 3.26 1.61
CA THR A 166 10.09 3.92 2.89
C THR A 166 8.95 4.86 3.22
N LEU A 167 8.25 4.62 4.33
CA LEU A 167 7.14 5.46 4.77
C LEU A 167 7.55 6.28 5.99
N PHE A 168 7.17 7.56 5.99
CA PHE A 168 7.22 8.45 7.13
C PHE A 168 5.79 8.77 7.57
N VAL A 169 5.34 8.07 8.60
CA VAL A 169 3.94 8.07 9.04
C VAL A 169 3.81 8.95 10.27
N VAL A 170 3.10 10.07 10.13
CA VAL A 170 2.65 10.88 11.27
C VAL A 170 1.35 10.28 11.78
N HIS A 171 1.34 9.80 13.02
CA HIS A 171 0.16 9.27 13.69
C HIS A 171 0.24 9.55 15.19
N TYR A 172 -0.56 8.87 15.99
CA TYR A 172 -0.71 9.14 17.42
C TYR A 172 -0.41 7.88 18.23
N GLU A 173 0.00 8.06 19.49
CA GLU A 173 0.17 6.96 20.44
C GLU A 173 -1.17 6.23 20.69
N CYS A 174 -1.10 4.94 20.99
CA CYS A 174 -2.26 4.10 21.31
C CYS A 174 -2.29 3.80 22.80
#